data_AF-A0A2G5ZAP6-F1
#
_entry.id   AF-A0A2G5ZAP6-F1
#
_cell.length_a   1.000
_cell.length_b   1.000
_cell.length_c   1.000
_cell.angle_alpha   90.00
_cell.angle_beta   90.00
_cell.angle_gamma   90.00
#
_symmetry.space_group_name_H-M   'P 1'
#
loop_
_entity.id
_entity.type
_entity.pdbx_description
1 polymer ?
#
loop_
_entity_poly.entity_id
_entity_poly.type
_entity_poly.pdbx_seq_one_letter_code
_entity_poly.pdbx_strand_id
1 'polypeptide(L)'
;MAIGITFKDEKCLHIYAQEFPHDGALIVGNKLALLELRRAIDEALKERESKGHLTASDGEGYRAYVFRIEDDERELFESLEMPYITQYGDVNSHMYFVNGGKENKPPNPIGILWERK
;
A
#
# COMPACT_ATOMS: atom_id res chain seq x y z
N MET A 1 -0.27 32.71 -21.11
CA MET A 1 0.27 31.44 -21.62
C MET A 1 0.28 30.45 -20.47
N ALA A 2 -0.57 29.44 -20.51
CA ALA A 2 -0.43 28.31 -19.59
C ALA A 2 0.80 27.53 -20.05
N ILE A 3 1.88 27.59 -19.27
CA ILE A 3 2.96 26.62 -19.39
C ILE A 3 2.32 25.25 -19.19
N GLY A 4 2.20 24.46 -20.27
CA GLY A 4 1.68 23.12 -20.17
C GLY A 4 2.62 22.33 -19.27
N ILE A 5 2.19 22.04 -18.04
CA ILE A 5 2.94 21.19 -17.13
C ILE A 5 3.02 19.82 -17.81
N THR A 6 4.20 19.45 -18.30
CA THR A 6 4.43 18.14 -18.89
C THR A 6 4.98 17.22 -17.82
N PHE A 7 4.33 16.08 -17.56
CA PHE A 7 4.81 15.04 -16.64
C PHE A 7 6.02 14.24 -17.18
N LYS A 8 6.85 14.85 -18.03
CA LYS A 8 7.87 14.15 -18.82
C LYS A 8 9.08 13.74 -17.98
N ASP A 9 9.44 14.56 -17.01
CA ASP A 9 10.63 14.38 -16.17
C ASP A 9 10.30 13.94 -14.75
N GLU A 10 9.02 13.96 -14.39
CA GLU A 10 8.53 13.57 -13.07
C GLU A 10 8.14 12.08 -13.00
N LYS A 11 8.26 11.47 -11.82
CA LYS A 11 7.80 10.09 -11.57
C LYS A 11 6.37 10.10 -11.05
N CYS A 12 5.43 10.53 -11.88
CA CYS A 12 4.02 10.66 -11.51
C CYS A 12 3.34 9.29 -11.31
N LEU A 13 2.91 8.97 -10.09
CA LEU A 13 2.17 7.75 -9.74
C LEU A 13 1.01 8.05 -8.80
N HIS A 14 -0.11 7.37 -9.03
CA HIS A 14 -1.21 7.24 -8.09
C HIS A 14 -1.45 5.76 -7.81
N ILE A 15 -1.63 5.41 -6.53
CA ILE A 15 -1.99 4.07 -6.08
C ILE A 15 -3.34 4.20 -5.37
N TYR A 16 -4.32 3.46 -5.87
CA TYR A 16 -5.67 3.44 -5.33
C TYR A 16 -5.97 2.06 -4.77
N ALA A 17 -6.35 2.02 -3.50
CA ALA A 17 -6.89 0.84 -2.83
C ALA A 17 -8.26 0.45 -3.41
N GLN A 18 -8.70 -0.78 -3.13
CA GLN A 18 -10.03 -1.26 -3.55
C GLN A 18 -11.12 -0.47 -2.82
N GLU A 19 -12.22 -0.12 -3.49
CA GLU A 19 -13.31 0.59 -2.82
C GLU A 19 -13.97 -0.30 -1.77
N PHE A 20 -14.31 -1.52 -2.15
CA PHE A 20 -14.94 -2.55 -1.32
C PHE A 20 -14.49 -3.96 -1.77
N PRO A 21 -14.86 -5.03 -1.06
CA PRO A 21 -14.46 -6.38 -1.45
C PRO A 21 -14.87 -6.75 -2.87
N HIS A 22 -13.95 -7.39 -3.61
CA HIS A 22 -14.09 -7.77 -5.02
C HIS A 22 -14.00 -6.62 -6.04
N ASP A 23 -13.71 -5.39 -5.60
CA ASP A 23 -13.44 -4.28 -6.49
C ASP A 23 -11.97 -4.27 -6.97
N GLY A 24 -11.68 -3.47 -8.00
CA GLY A 24 -10.33 -3.29 -8.52
C GLY A 24 -9.49 -2.32 -7.68
N ALA A 25 -8.22 -2.64 -7.48
CA ALA A 25 -7.20 -1.65 -7.13
C ALA A 25 -6.55 -1.10 -8.41
N LEU A 26 -6.14 0.17 -8.40
CA LEU A 26 -5.55 0.82 -9.57
C LEU A 26 -4.15 1.34 -9.26
N ILE A 27 -3.22 1.09 -10.17
CA ILE A 27 -1.90 1.73 -10.19
C ILE A 27 -1.81 2.50 -11.49
N VAL A 28 -1.79 3.83 -11.40
CA VAL A 28 -1.80 4.73 -12.56
C VAL A 28 -0.54 5.57 -12.51
N GLY A 29 0.35 5.37 -13.46
CA GLY A 29 1.60 6.13 -13.52
C GLY A 29 2.13 6.29 -14.93
N ASN A 30 3.00 7.29 -15.09
CA ASN A 30 3.77 7.42 -16.31
C ASN A 30 4.89 6.35 -16.35
N LYS A 31 5.58 6.25 -17.50
CA LYS A 31 6.63 5.25 -17.71
C LYS A 31 7.73 5.31 -16.63
N LEU A 32 8.19 6.50 -16.27
CA LEU A 32 9.27 6.66 -15.29
C LEU A 32 8.84 6.19 -13.90
N ALA A 33 7.61 6.52 -13.50
CA ALA A 33 7.07 6.13 -12.20
C ALA A 33 6.82 4.62 -12.10
N LEU A 34 6.30 3.99 -13.15
CA LEU A 34 6.11 2.53 -13.18
C LEU A 34 7.45 1.78 -13.16
N LEU A 35 8.49 2.31 -13.81
CA LEU A 35 9.84 1.76 -13.74
C LEU A 35 10.44 1.89 -12.33
N GLU A 36 10.19 3.02 -11.65
CA GLU A 36 10.60 3.23 -10.26
C GLU A 36 9.88 2.27 -9.31
N LEU A 37 8.56 2.08 -9.47
CA LEU A 37 7.80 1.12 -8.68
C LEU A 37 8.31 -0.31 -8.90
N ARG A 38 8.59 -0.70 -10.15
CA ARG A 38 9.19 -2.00 -10.45
C ARG A 38 10.53 -2.19 -9.77
N ARG A 39 11.43 -1.18 -9.83
CA ARG A 39 12.72 -1.21 -9.11
C ARG A 39 12.51 -1.46 -7.61
N ALA A 40 11.57 -0.75 -6.99
CA ALA A 40 11.26 -0.93 -5.58
C ALA A 40 10.78 -2.37 -5.30
N ILE A 41 9.86 -2.91 -6.12
CA ILE A 41 9.43 -4.31 -5.99
C ILE A 41 10.62 -5.27 -6.10
N ASP A 42 11.46 -5.12 -7.13
CA ASP A 42 12.64 -5.96 -7.34
C ASP A 42 13.63 -5.93 -6.16
N GLU A 43 13.76 -4.79 -5.48
CA GLU A 43 14.58 -4.65 -4.27
C GLU A 43 13.93 -5.27 -3.04
N ALA A 44 12.63 -5.08 -2.81
CA ALA A 44 11.92 -5.70 -1.70
C ALA A 44 11.90 -7.24 -1.82
N LEU A 45 11.91 -7.75 -3.06
CA LEU A 45 12.09 -9.18 -3.31
C LEU A 45 13.42 -9.73 -2.77
N LYS A 46 14.48 -8.91 -2.71
CA LYS A 46 15.80 -9.30 -2.21
C LYS A 46 15.96 -8.98 -0.72
N GLU A 47 15.62 -7.76 -0.32
CA GLU A 47 15.95 -7.17 0.98
C GLU A 47 14.77 -7.15 1.97
N ARG A 48 13.63 -7.77 1.61
CA ARG A 48 12.33 -7.77 2.33
C ARG A 48 11.59 -6.44 2.36
N GLU A 49 12.29 -5.31 2.35
CA GLU A 49 11.67 -3.99 2.29
C GLU A 49 12.36 -3.09 1.27
N SER A 50 11.59 -2.18 0.68
CA SER A 50 12.14 -1.10 -0.14
C SER A 50 11.18 0.08 -0.20
N LYS A 51 11.59 1.15 -0.88
CA LYS A 51 10.73 2.28 -1.19
C LYS A 51 11.04 2.90 -2.54
N GLY A 52 9.98 3.31 -3.24
CA GLY A 52 10.04 4.15 -4.43
C GLY A 52 9.77 5.61 -4.09
N HIS A 53 10.49 6.55 -4.72
CA HIS A 53 10.22 7.98 -4.59
C HIS A 53 9.43 8.47 -5.80
N LEU A 54 8.24 9.02 -5.55
CA LEU A 54 7.21 9.26 -6.54
C LEU A 54 6.57 10.62 -6.30
N THR A 55 5.80 11.09 -7.28
CA THR A 55 5.10 12.38 -7.22
C THR A 55 3.63 12.14 -7.56
N ALA A 56 2.70 12.79 -6.88
CA ALA A 56 1.30 12.85 -7.32
C ALA A 56 1.11 13.91 -8.42
N SER A 57 0.02 13.86 -9.17
CA SER A 57 -0.25 14.80 -10.27
C SER A 57 -0.34 16.28 -9.86
N ASP A 58 -0.54 16.55 -8.57
CA ASP A 58 -0.52 17.90 -7.99
C ASP A 58 0.91 18.42 -7.71
N GLY A 59 1.93 17.58 -7.91
CA GLY A 59 3.34 17.92 -7.69
C GLY A 59 3.88 17.53 -6.31
N GLU A 60 3.05 16.99 -5.42
CA GLU A 60 3.49 16.59 -4.09
C GLU A 60 4.25 15.25 -4.12
N GLY A 61 5.43 15.24 -3.52
CA GLY A 61 6.30 14.06 -3.44
C GLY A 61 5.88 13.11 -2.32
N TYR A 62 5.89 11.80 -2.61
CA TYR A 62 5.62 10.77 -1.61
C TYR A 62 6.51 9.53 -1.81
N ARG A 63 6.41 8.59 -0.87
CA ARG A 63 7.10 7.30 -0.93
C ARG A 63 6.09 6.17 -1.00
N ALA A 64 6.23 5.28 -1.98
CA ALA A 64 5.56 3.99 -1.97
C ALA A 64 6.48 2.98 -1.27
N TYR A 65 6.04 2.44 -0.14
CA TYR A 65 6.75 1.40 0.58
C TYR A 65 6.31 0.03 0.06
N VAL A 66 7.29 -0.85 -0.14
CA VAL A 66 7.03 -2.23 -0.59
C VAL A 66 7.63 -3.17 0.44
N PHE A 67 6.80 -4.04 0.99
CA PHE A 67 7.19 -5.07 1.95
C PHE A 67 6.93 -6.45 1.35
N ARG A 68 7.90 -7.35 1.49
CA ARG A 68 7.75 -8.77 1.21
C ARG A 68 7.65 -9.51 2.54
N ILE A 69 6.49 -10.09 2.77
CA ILE A 69 6.22 -11.02 3.86
C ILE A 69 6.53 -12.44 3.35
N GLU A 70 7.20 -13.25 4.16
CA GLU A 70 7.56 -14.62 3.81
C GLU A 70 6.32 -15.54 3.86
N ASP A 71 6.35 -16.64 3.11
CA ASP A 71 5.21 -17.58 3.01
C ASP A 71 4.85 -18.23 4.36
N ASP A 72 5.81 -18.35 5.28
CA ASP A 72 5.62 -18.89 6.63
C ASP A 72 5.18 -17.83 7.66
N GLU A 73 5.16 -16.54 7.30
CA GLU A 73 4.71 -15.43 8.14
C GLU A 73 3.18 -15.18 8.02
N ARG A 74 2.40 -16.24 7.87
CA ARG A 74 0.94 -16.17 7.68
C ARG A 74 0.23 -15.37 8.78
N GLU A 75 0.57 -15.59 10.04
CA GLU A 75 -0.05 -14.88 11.18
C GLU A 75 0.19 -13.37 11.09
N LEU A 76 1.36 -12.95 10.60
CA LEU A 76 1.65 -11.54 10.38
C LEU A 76 0.77 -10.99 9.26
N PHE A 77 0.69 -11.68 8.13
CA PHE A 77 -0.12 -11.27 6.98
C PHE A 77 -1.61 -11.14 7.35
N GLU A 78 -2.15 -12.11 8.09
CA GLU A 78 -3.54 -12.11 8.59
C GLU A 78 -3.80 -11.04 9.66
N SER A 79 -2.76 -10.50 10.30
CA SER A 79 -2.89 -9.44 11.30
C SER A 79 -2.92 -8.02 10.71
N LEU A 80 -2.59 -7.86 9.43
CA LEU A 80 -2.58 -6.56 8.75
C LEU A 80 -3.99 -6.05 8.48
N GLU A 81 -4.13 -4.72 8.46
CA GLU A 81 -5.36 -4.06 8.04
C GLU A 81 -5.68 -4.38 6.57
N MET A 82 -6.96 -4.63 6.28
CA MET A 82 -7.43 -4.90 4.92
C MET A 82 -7.32 -3.66 4.01
N PRO A 83 -7.02 -3.83 2.70
CA PRO A 83 -6.73 -2.73 1.79
C PRO A 83 -8.01 -2.10 1.18
N TYR A 84 -9.11 -2.01 1.92
CA TYR A 84 -10.39 -1.46 1.45
C TYR A 84 -10.62 -0.04 1.99
N ILE A 85 -11.08 0.89 1.15
CA ILE A 85 -11.35 2.28 1.59
C ILE A 85 -12.77 2.48 2.16
N THR A 86 -13.74 1.66 1.77
CA THR A 86 -15.12 1.76 2.26
C THR A 86 -15.43 0.66 3.25
N GLN A 87 -16.07 1.05 4.35
CA GLN A 87 -16.57 0.17 5.38
C GLN A 87 -18.10 0.23 5.46
N TYR A 88 -18.75 -0.92 5.69
CA TYR A 88 -20.19 -1.01 5.89
C TYR A 88 -20.54 -1.43 7.34
N GLY A 89 -21.54 -0.75 7.93
CA GLY A 89 -22.14 -1.06 9.24
C GLY A 89 -21.70 -0.16 10.41
N ASP A 90 -22.43 -0.22 11.53
CA ASP A 90 -22.18 0.59 12.75
C ASP A 90 -20.94 0.15 13.56
N VAL A 91 -20.33 -0.99 13.18
CA VAL A 91 -19.19 -1.60 13.85
C VAL A 91 -18.10 -1.86 12.84
N ASN A 92 -16.91 -1.36 13.11
CA ASN A 92 -15.73 -1.63 12.32
C ASN A 92 -15.29 -3.09 12.53
N SER A 93 -15.73 -3.97 11.63
CA SER A 93 -15.67 -5.42 11.79
C SER A 93 -14.45 -6.07 11.16
N HIS A 94 -13.53 -5.33 10.52
CA HIS A 94 -12.21 -5.74 9.97
C HIS A 94 -11.95 -7.22 9.58
N MET A 95 -12.95 -7.95 9.08
CA MET A 95 -12.83 -9.11 8.20
C MET A 95 -14.13 -9.32 7.39
N TYR A 96 -15.36 -9.05 7.82
CA TYR A 96 -16.00 -9.30 9.11
C TYR A 96 -15.29 -10.33 10.03
N PHE A 97 -14.94 -9.91 11.25
CA PHE A 97 -14.13 -10.63 12.25
C PHE A 97 -14.84 -11.85 12.84
N VAL A 98 -14.09 -12.95 12.98
CA VAL A 98 -14.12 -13.83 14.16
C VAL A 98 -12.66 -14.24 14.44
N ASN A 99 -12.04 -13.67 15.47
CA ASN A 99 -11.04 -14.41 16.22
C ASN A 99 -11.70 -14.80 17.55
N GLY A 100 -12.11 -16.06 17.63
CA GLY A 100 -12.64 -16.63 18.87
C GLY A 100 -11.49 -16.84 19.84
N GLY A 101 -11.18 -15.84 20.67
CA GLY A 101 -10.20 -15.97 21.73
C GLY A 101 -10.09 -14.70 22.58
N LYS A 102 -10.04 -14.85 23.90
CA LYS A 102 -10.24 -13.83 24.95
C LYS A 102 -9.22 -12.67 25.02
N GLU A 103 -8.44 -12.39 23.98
CA GLU A 103 -7.46 -11.29 24.01
C GLU A 103 -7.86 -10.14 23.06
N ASN A 104 -8.47 -9.11 23.65
CA ASN A 104 -8.74 -7.82 23.02
C ASN A 104 -7.44 -7.08 22.66
N LYS A 105 -6.82 -7.42 21.54
CA LYS A 105 -5.79 -6.57 20.92
C LYS A 105 -6.30 -6.12 19.55
N PRO A 106 -6.27 -4.81 19.23
CA PRO A 106 -6.62 -4.33 17.89
C PRO A 106 -5.64 -4.91 16.86
N PRO A 107 -6.05 -5.08 15.59
CA PRO A 107 -5.10 -5.38 14.52
C PRO A 107 -4.06 -4.27 14.49
N ASN A 108 -2.82 -4.66 14.28
CA ASN A 108 -1.74 -3.69 14.28
C ASN A 108 -1.90 -2.84 13.02
N PRO A 109 -1.84 -1.50 13.11
CA PRO A 109 -1.85 -0.65 11.92
C PRO A 109 -0.73 -1.11 10.98
N ILE A 110 -0.84 -0.84 9.67
CA ILE A 110 0.25 -1.15 8.73
C ILE A 110 1.62 -0.63 9.23
N GLY A 111 1.58 0.40 10.09
CA GLY A 111 2.65 0.89 10.99
C GLY A 111 3.53 -0.18 11.65
N ILE A 112 3.02 -1.36 11.99
CA ILE A 112 3.81 -2.41 12.66
C ILE A 112 4.93 -2.98 11.79
N LEU A 113 4.77 -2.91 10.46
CA LEU A 113 5.81 -3.35 9.54
C LEU A 113 7.12 -2.56 9.74
N TRP A 114 7.04 -1.35 10.31
CA TRP A 114 8.20 -0.53 10.63
C TRP A 114 8.82 -0.79 12.02
N GLU A 115 8.11 -1.47 12.92
CA GLU A 115 8.52 -1.67 14.32
C GLU A 115 9.36 -2.94 14.53
N ARG A 116 9.36 -3.88 13.59
CA ARG A 116 10.01 -5.19 13.70
C ARG A 116 11.44 -5.26 13.11
N LYS A 117 12.18 -4.14 13.13
CA LYS A 117 13.58 -4.07 12.66
C LYS A 117 14.57 -4.74 13.60
#